data_AF-A0A1V4WVL3-F1
#
_entry.id   AF-A0A1V4WVL3-F1
#
_cell.length_a   1.000
_cell.length_b   1.000
_cell.length_c   1.000
_cell.angle_alpha   90.00
_cell.angle_beta   90.00
_cell.angle_gamma   90.00
#
_symmetry.space_group_name_H-M   'P 1'
#
loop_
_entity.id
_entity.type
_entity.pdbx_description
1 polymer ?
#
loop_
_entity_poly.entity_id
_entity_poly.type
_entity_poly.pdbx_seq_one_letter_code
_entity_poly.pdbx_strand_id
1 'polypeptide(L)'
;MPLAMVQPTDTVYYYHTDHINTPRVMTNSAGTVAWQAAYHGFGHAEVDVSSTITNNLRFPGQYFDAETNLHYNWNRYYDPRTGRYLTPDPIGLEGGIDPYVYTENDPVNLVDREGLEVEIGLRKFHPIEVPYAFHCFVRFNRSNYDTSSFDNEGVHPDPNPGKAVFVRTTGPENDKCVRNEMRKCKKEDWSLIDFNCCHCVSNALYNCGLKPAGKGKWPNWPYGADNPPYQPRSKDKTR
;
A
#
# COMPACT_ATOMS: atom_id res chain seq x y z
N MET A 1 -4.35 -7.67 -13.03
CA MET A 1 -4.38 -6.85 -14.25
C MET A 1 -4.93 -7.71 -15.38
N PRO A 2 -5.90 -7.25 -16.17
CA PRO A 2 -6.34 -7.93 -17.38
C PRO A 2 -5.24 -7.82 -18.46
N LEU A 3 -4.89 -8.93 -19.10
CA LEU A 3 -3.94 -8.97 -20.22
C LEU A 3 -4.66 -8.98 -21.57
N ALA A 4 -5.79 -9.68 -21.64
CA ALA A 4 -6.63 -9.76 -22.82
C ALA A 4 -8.11 -9.83 -22.44
N MET A 5 -8.98 -9.46 -23.39
CA MET A 5 -10.41 -9.76 -23.40
C MET A 5 -10.67 -10.77 -24.52
N VAL A 6 -11.37 -11.86 -24.20
CA VAL A 6 -11.83 -12.86 -25.18
C VAL A 6 -13.35 -12.75 -25.26
N GLN A 7 -13.88 -12.53 -26.46
CA GLN A 7 -15.33 -12.52 -26.71
C GLN A 7 -15.85 -13.94 -26.96
N PRO A 8 -17.16 -14.21 -26.82
CA PRO A 8 -17.75 -15.52 -27.13
C PRO A 8 -17.59 -16.02 -28.57
N THR A 9 -17.12 -15.14 -29.47
CA THR A 9 -16.76 -15.44 -30.87
C THR A 9 -15.29 -15.83 -31.03
N ASP A 10 -14.59 -16.17 -29.94
CA ASP A 10 -13.14 -16.40 -29.85
C ASP A 10 -12.26 -15.21 -30.33
N THR A 11 -12.85 -14.03 -30.47
CA THR A 11 -12.11 -12.81 -30.83
C THR A 11 -11.33 -12.29 -29.62
N VAL A 12 -10.01 -12.17 -29.76
CA VAL A 12 -9.10 -11.72 -28.70
C VAL A 12 -8.67 -10.27 -28.92
N TYR A 13 -8.74 -9.47 -27.85
CA TYR A 13 -8.21 -8.12 -27.77
C TYR A 13 -7.20 -8.01 -26.62
N TYR A 14 -6.10 -7.31 -26.84
CA TYR A 14 -4.99 -7.18 -25.90
C TYR A 14 -5.02 -5.80 -25.23
N TYR A 15 -4.88 -5.77 -23.90
CA TYR A 15 -4.87 -4.52 -23.12
C TYR A 15 -3.48 -3.89 -23.08
N HIS A 16 -3.41 -2.58 -23.34
CA HIS A 16 -2.25 -1.74 -23.12
C HIS A 16 -2.58 -0.76 -21.99
N THR A 17 -1.75 -0.75 -20.94
CA THR A 17 -2.03 -0.02 -19.69
C THR A 17 -0.93 0.98 -19.34
N ASP A 18 -1.23 1.94 -18.46
CA ASP A 18 -0.24 2.86 -17.89
C ASP A 18 0.46 2.29 -16.63
N HIS A 19 1.27 3.11 -15.96
CA HIS A 19 2.11 2.71 -14.81
C HIS A 19 1.33 2.30 -13.56
N ILE A 20 0.06 2.71 -13.42
CA ILE A 20 -0.85 2.21 -12.37
C ILE A 20 -1.73 1.05 -12.84
N ASN A 21 -1.56 0.59 -14.09
CA ASN A 21 -2.32 -0.48 -14.76
C ASN A 21 -3.74 -0.07 -15.21
N THR A 22 -3.99 1.21 -15.48
CA THR A 22 -5.25 1.67 -16.10
C THR A 22 -5.25 1.33 -17.60
N PRO A 23 -6.30 0.67 -18.15
CA PRO A 23 -6.46 0.47 -19.59
C PRO A 23 -6.41 1.79 -20.36
N ARG A 24 -5.52 1.92 -21.35
CA ARG A 24 -5.43 3.11 -22.22
C ARG A 24 -5.83 2.80 -23.66
N VAL A 25 -5.41 1.63 -24.15
CA VAL A 25 -5.69 1.16 -25.52
C VAL A 25 -5.98 -0.34 -25.47
N MET A 26 -6.83 -0.83 -26.37
CA MET A 26 -6.96 -2.25 -26.69
C MET A 26 -6.76 -2.46 -28.19
N THR A 27 -5.99 -3.48 -28.56
CA THR A 27 -5.75 -3.85 -29.97
C THR A 27 -6.27 -5.25 -30.27
N ASN A 28 -6.74 -5.48 -31.50
CA ASN A 28 -7.05 -6.83 -31.98
C ASN A 28 -5.76 -7.63 -32.29
N SER A 29 -5.91 -8.87 -32.76
CA SER A 29 -4.79 -9.75 -33.17
C SER A 29 -3.96 -9.25 -34.36
N ALA A 30 -4.46 -8.30 -35.14
CA ALA A 30 -3.73 -7.64 -36.22
C ALA A 30 -3.00 -6.35 -35.76
N GLY A 31 -3.06 -6.01 -34.47
CA GLY A 31 -2.48 -4.79 -33.91
C GLY A 31 -3.30 -3.52 -34.16
N THR A 32 -4.47 -3.61 -34.80
CA THR A 32 -5.37 -2.47 -35.00
C THR A 32 -6.01 -2.07 -33.68
N VAL A 33 -6.06 -0.78 -33.37
CA VAL A 33 -6.80 -0.25 -32.21
C VAL A 33 -8.28 -0.56 -32.35
N ALA A 34 -8.85 -1.19 -31.33
CA ALA A 34 -10.27 -1.53 -31.22
C ALA A 34 -10.99 -0.71 -30.15
N TRP A 35 -10.25 -0.22 -29.14
CA TRP A 35 -10.76 0.71 -28.14
C TRP A 35 -9.61 1.57 -27.61
N GLN A 36 -9.89 2.82 -27.30
CA GLN A 36 -8.92 3.74 -26.70
C GLN A 36 -9.65 4.72 -25.77
N ALA A 37 -9.00 5.15 -24.69
CA ALA A 37 -9.50 6.23 -23.86
C ALA A 37 -8.38 7.13 -23.33
N ALA A 38 -8.62 8.44 -23.39
CA ALA A 38 -7.90 9.41 -22.58
C ALA A 38 -8.48 9.40 -21.15
N TYR A 39 -7.66 9.72 -20.16
CA TYR A 39 -8.11 9.83 -18.77
C TYR A 39 -7.62 11.15 -18.16
N HIS A 40 -8.53 11.84 -17.49
CA HIS A 40 -8.21 12.94 -16.58
C HIS A 40 -7.53 12.42 -15.32
N GLY A 41 -6.93 13.31 -14.52
CA GLY A 41 -6.17 12.93 -13.31
C GLY A 41 -6.96 12.06 -12.32
N PHE A 42 -8.27 12.31 -12.16
CA PHE A 42 -9.18 11.54 -11.30
C PHE A 42 -9.93 10.41 -12.04
N GLY A 43 -9.36 9.93 -13.14
CA GLY A 43 -9.85 8.71 -13.81
C GLY A 43 -11.09 8.87 -14.66
N HIS A 44 -11.61 10.09 -14.87
CA HIS A 44 -12.67 10.33 -15.85
C HIS A 44 -12.17 9.94 -17.24
N ALA A 45 -12.84 8.97 -17.86
CA ALA A 45 -12.40 8.33 -19.09
C ALA A 45 -13.16 8.90 -20.31
N GLU A 46 -12.43 9.54 -21.21
CA GLU A 46 -12.92 9.97 -22.51
C GLU A 46 -12.60 8.87 -23.53
N VAL A 47 -13.57 8.01 -23.80
CA VAL A 47 -13.46 6.92 -24.78
C VAL A 47 -13.51 7.50 -26.20
N ASP A 48 -12.60 7.08 -27.06
CA ASP A 48 -12.54 7.52 -28.45
C ASP A 48 -13.78 7.04 -29.22
N VAL A 49 -14.42 7.93 -29.96
CA VAL A 49 -15.62 7.66 -30.78
C VAL A 49 -15.38 6.65 -31.90
N SER A 50 -14.13 6.39 -32.28
CA SER A 50 -13.74 5.34 -33.23
C SER A 50 -13.63 3.95 -32.61
N SER A 51 -13.82 3.81 -31.29
CA SER A 51 -13.77 2.52 -30.60
C SER A 51 -14.85 1.56 -31.12
N THR A 52 -14.43 0.39 -31.59
CA THR A 52 -15.30 -0.64 -32.17
C THR A 52 -15.79 -1.66 -31.14
N ILE A 53 -15.28 -1.61 -29.90
CA ILE A 53 -15.70 -2.46 -28.78
C ILE A 53 -15.96 -1.64 -27.52
N THR A 54 -16.79 -2.17 -26.63
CA THR A 54 -17.01 -1.61 -25.29
C THR A 54 -15.99 -2.17 -24.30
N ASN A 55 -15.31 -1.28 -23.57
CA ASN A 55 -14.54 -1.63 -22.37
C ASN A 55 -14.98 -0.74 -21.19
N ASN A 56 -15.47 -1.38 -20.13
CA ASN A 56 -15.96 -0.72 -18.92
C ASN A 56 -14.93 -0.69 -17.79
N LEU A 57 -13.74 -1.27 -17.94
CA LEU A 57 -12.70 -1.18 -16.92
C LEU A 57 -12.12 0.25 -16.84
N ARG A 58 -11.81 0.70 -15.62
CA ARG A 58 -11.32 2.06 -15.34
C ARG A 58 -10.02 1.99 -14.53
N PHE A 59 -9.83 2.80 -13.49
CA PHE A 59 -8.72 2.62 -12.55
C PHE A 59 -8.76 1.21 -11.93
N PRO A 60 -7.64 0.65 -11.43
CA PRO A 60 -7.63 -0.74 -10.97
C PRO A 60 -8.60 -0.95 -9.81
N GLY A 61 -9.52 -1.92 -9.96
CA GLY A 61 -10.66 -2.16 -9.05
C GLY A 61 -11.99 -1.64 -9.59
N GLN A 62 -11.96 -0.64 -10.47
CA GLN A 62 -13.14 0.10 -10.92
C GLN A 62 -13.76 -0.44 -12.22
N TYR A 63 -15.10 -0.53 -12.21
CA TYR A 63 -15.95 -0.83 -13.36
C TYR A 63 -16.93 0.31 -13.63
N PHE A 64 -17.00 0.78 -14.88
CA PHE A 64 -17.91 1.85 -15.31
C PHE A 64 -19.34 1.34 -15.46
N ASP A 65 -20.23 1.94 -14.69
CA ASP A 65 -21.67 1.81 -14.84
C ASP A 65 -22.20 2.92 -15.77
N ALA A 66 -22.75 2.51 -16.90
CA ALA A 66 -23.29 3.42 -17.91
C ALA A 66 -24.66 4.02 -17.54
N GLU A 67 -25.41 3.42 -16.61
CA GLU A 67 -26.71 3.94 -16.18
C GLU A 67 -26.53 5.18 -15.30
N THR A 68 -25.53 5.16 -14.42
CA THR A 68 -25.24 6.26 -13.48
C THR A 68 -24.09 7.17 -13.91
N ASN A 69 -23.26 6.72 -14.86
CA ASN A 69 -21.95 7.32 -15.22
C ASN A 69 -20.93 7.31 -14.07
N LEU A 70 -21.09 6.38 -13.13
CA LEU A 70 -20.20 6.19 -11.99
C LEU A 70 -19.26 5.00 -12.20
N HIS A 71 -18.27 4.89 -11.34
CA HIS A 71 -17.34 3.77 -11.28
C HIS A 71 -17.65 2.94 -10.04
N TYR A 72 -18.17 1.73 -10.20
CA TYR A 72 -18.31 0.78 -9.10
C TYR A 72 -16.91 0.25 -8.72
N ASN A 73 -16.50 0.46 -7.47
CA ASN A 73 -15.22 0.02 -6.89
C ASN A 73 -15.49 -0.90 -5.68
N TRP A 74 -16.07 -2.07 -5.95
CA TRP A 74 -16.38 -3.13 -4.98
C TRP A 74 -17.19 -2.70 -3.75
N ASN A 75 -16.54 -2.12 -2.74
CA ASN A 75 -17.19 -1.65 -1.52
C ASN A 75 -17.88 -0.28 -1.68
N ARG A 76 -17.55 0.52 -2.71
CA ARG A 76 -18.07 1.89 -2.90
C ARG A 76 -18.33 2.24 -4.36
N TYR A 77 -19.21 3.22 -4.60
CA TYR A 77 -19.33 3.90 -5.90
C TYR A 77 -18.48 5.16 -5.91
N TYR A 78 -17.69 5.35 -6.97
CA TYR A 78 -16.79 6.47 -7.22
C TYR A 78 -17.32 7.35 -8.36
N ASP A 79 -17.37 8.66 -8.16
CA ASP A 79 -17.67 9.65 -9.19
C ASP A 79 -16.36 10.27 -9.70
N PRO A 80 -15.90 9.92 -10.91
CA PRO A 80 -14.64 10.42 -11.45
C PRO A 80 -14.68 11.91 -11.82
N ARG A 81 -15.87 12.54 -11.87
CA ARG A 81 -16.03 13.98 -12.17
C ARG A 81 -15.74 14.84 -10.93
N THR A 82 -16.03 14.31 -9.74
CA THR A 82 -15.76 14.96 -8.45
C THR A 82 -14.51 14.42 -7.76
N GLY A 83 -13.97 13.29 -8.25
CA GLY A 83 -12.79 12.63 -7.71
C GLY A 83 -13.03 11.90 -6.39
N ARG A 84 -14.28 11.51 -6.09
CA ARG A 84 -14.72 11.06 -4.76
C ARG A 84 -15.63 9.85 -4.79
N TYR A 85 -15.65 9.11 -3.68
CA TYR A 85 -16.70 8.14 -3.39
C TYR A 85 -18.02 8.84 -3.04
N LEU A 86 -19.15 8.19 -3.34
CA LEU A 86 -20.49 8.68 -3.00
C LEU A 86 -20.94 8.30 -1.58
N THR A 87 -20.35 7.26 -1.01
CA THR A 87 -20.63 6.79 0.35
C THR A 87 -19.37 6.93 1.21
N PRO A 88 -19.53 7.14 2.53
CA PRO A 88 -18.43 6.99 3.46
C PRO A 88 -17.74 5.63 3.31
N ASP A 89 -16.46 5.59 3.65
CA ASP A 89 -15.69 4.36 3.78
C ASP A 89 -16.38 3.38 4.76
N PRO A 90 -16.62 2.10 4.36
CA PRO A 90 -17.17 1.09 5.27
C PRO A 90 -16.28 0.76 6.48
N ILE A 91 -14.96 0.98 6.41
CA ILE A 91 -14.08 0.92 7.60
C ILE A 91 -14.04 2.26 8.37
N GLY A 92 -14.88 3.21 8.00
CA GLY A 92 -15.01 4.51 8.65
C GLY A 92 -13.73 5.34 8.55
N LEU A 93 -13.33 5.96 9.67
CA LEU A 93 -12.13 6.80 9.72
C LEU A 93 -10.82 6.00 9.66
N GLU A 94 -10.87 4.66 9.58
CA GLU A 94 -9.69 3.82 9.34
C GLU A 94 -9.15 3.97 7.92
N GLY A 95 -10.02 4.28 6.94
CA GLY A 95 -9.63 4.60 5.55
C GLY A 95 -9.18 6.06 5.34
N GLY A 96 -9.28 6.92 6.35
CA GLY A 96 -8.86 8.33 6.27
C GLY A 96 -9.80 9.30 7.00
N ILE A 97 -9.35 10.54 7.21
CA ILE A 97 -10.15 11.61 7.85
C ILE A 97 -11.32 12.03 6.97
N ASP A 98 -11.14 11.98 5.64
CA ASP A 98 -12.18 12.22 4.66
C ASP A 98 -12.68 10.87 4.12
N PRO A 99 -13.82 10.35 4.60
CA PRO A 99 -14.28 9.01 4.26
C PRO A 99 -14.78 8.90 2.81
N TYR A 100 -14.76 9.98 2.03
CA TYR A 100 -15.15 10.00 0.63
C TYR A 100 -13.95 10.18 -0.32
N VAL A 101 -12.73 10.33 0.18
CA VAL A 101 -11.55 10.56 -0.67
C VAL A 101 -11.16 9.28 -1.43
N TYR A 102 -10.72 9.44 -2.67
CA TYR A 102 -10.01 8.38 -3.40
C TYR A 102 -8.50 8.59 -3.27
N THR A 103 -7.81 7.59 -2.72
CA THR A 103 -6.34 7.49 -2.67
C THR A 103 -5.65 8.79 -2.24
N GLU A 104 -6.09 9.39 -1.14
CA GLU A 104 -5.55 10.65 -0.57
C GLU A 104 -5.52 11.87 -1.52
N ASN A 105 -6.27 11.83 -2.64
CA ASN A 105 -6.19 12.77 -3.78
C ASN A 105 -4.89 12.69 -4.61
N ASP A 106 -4.12 11.61 -4.52
CA ASP A 106 -3.03 11.28 -5.46
C ASP A 106 -3.35 10.02 -6.31
N PRO A 107 -4.38 10.06 -7.18
CA PRO A 107 -4.73 8.97 -8.08
C PRO A 107 -3.66 8.68 -9.16
N VAL A 108 -2.63 9.53 -9.29
CA VAL A 108 -1.57 9.35 -10.29
C VAL A 108 -0.53 8.35 -9.79
N ASN A 109 -0.23 8.34 -8.49
CA ASN A 109 0.76 7.42 -7.91
C ASN A 109 0.12 6.29 -7.09
N LEU A 110 -1.12 6.48 -6.62
CA LEU A 110 -1.77 5.62 -5.64
C LEU A 110 -3.02 4.95 -6.27
N VAL A 111 -3.40 3.79 -5.74
CA VAL A 111 -4.51 2.98 -6.25
C VAL A 111 -5.24 2.33 -5.08
N ASP A 112 -6.56 2.49 -5.05
CA ASP A 112 -7.47 1.79 -4.15
C ASP A 112 -8.28 0.77 -4.97
N ARG A 113 -7.95 -0.51 -4.79
CA ARG A 113 -8.46 -1.64 -5.59
C ARG A 113 -9.74 -2.28 -5.04
N GLU A 114 -10.01 -2.07 -3.77
CA GLU A 114 -11.11 -2.71 -3.05
C GLU A 114 -12.13 -1.67 -2.57
N GLY A 115 -11.81 -0.39 -2.67
CA GLY A 115 -12.51 0.66 -1.95
C GLY A 115 -12.08 0.71 -0.48
N LEU A 116 -10.91 0.19 -0.09
CA LEU A 116 -10.37 -0.03 1.28
C LEU A 116 -8.81 -0.12 1.23
N GLU A 117 -8.07 0.19 2.32
CA GLU A 117 -6.60 0.45 2.26
C GLU A 117 -5.71 -0.11 3.43
N VAL A 118 -4.39 -0.42 3.22
CA VAL A 118 -3.32 -0.81 4.24
C VAL A 118 -1.87 -0.32 3.87
N GLU A 119 -0.90 -0.13 4.83
CA GLU A 119 0.47 0.49 4.65
C GLU A 119 1.57 0.20 5.75
N ILE A 120 2.90 0.39 5.53
CA ILE A 120 4.00 0.37 6.57
C ILE A 120 4.60 1.77 6.79
N GLY A 121 4.96 2.23 8.01
CA GLY A 121 5.44 3.60 8.27
C GLY A 121 6.86 3.79 8.88
N LEU A 122 7.54 4.89 8.49
CA LEU A 122 8.88 5.33 8.96
C LEU A 122 8.89 6.82 9.39
N ARG A 123 9.38 7.17 10.58
CA ARG A 123 9.46 8.58 11.06
C ARG A 123 10.73 8.89 11.84
N LYS A 124 11.06 10.16 12.10
CA LYS A 124 12.14 10.51 13.05
C LYS A 124 11.80 9.99 14.46
N PHE A 125 12.83 9.67 15.25
CA PHE A 125 12.68 9.24 16.64
C PHE A 125 12.02 10.34 17.49
N HIS A 126 11.25 9.94 18.52
CA HIS A 126 10.42 10.84 19.34
C HIS A 126 10.31 10.22 20.76
N PRO A 127 10.21 11.00 21.87
CA PRO A 127 10.03 12.45 21.96
C PRO A 127 11.23 13.29 21.48
N ILE A 128 12.43 12.72 21.50
CA ILE A 128 13.67 13.43 21.13
C ILE A 128 13.94 13.23 19.63
N GLU A 129 13.85 14.31 18.86
CA GLU A 129 14.20 14.31 17.43
C GLU A 129 15.72 14.18 17.24
N VAL A 130 16.19 12.97 16.97
CA VAL A 130 17.59 12.69 16.63
C VAL A 130 17.74 12.72 15.10
N PRO A 131 18.58 13.58 14.51
CA PRO A 131 18.67 13.76 13.05
C PRO A 131 19.00 12.49 12.25
N TYR A 132 19.68 11.54 12.90
CA TYR A 132 20.12 10.26 12.34
C TYR A 132 19.49 9.05 13.05
N ALA A 133 18.38 9.26 13.79
CA ALA A 133 17.61 8.16 14.36
C ALA A 133 16.11 8.27 14.00
N PHE A 134 15.58 7.17 13.52
CA PHE A 134 14.23 6.99 13.02
C PHE A 134 13.55 5.84 13.75
N HIS A 135 12.24 5.99 13.92
CA HIS A 135 11.34 5.02 14.49
C HIS A 135 10.59 4.31 13.35
N CYS A 136 10.53 2.99 13.44
CA CYS A 136 9.94 2.11 12.43
C CYS A 136 8.76 1.34 13.02
N PHE A 137 7.62 1.29 12.34
CA PHE A 137 6.45 0.54 12.77
C PHE A 137 5.68 -0.03 11.58
N VAL A 138 4.91 -1.08 11.82
CA VAL A 138 3.98 -1.66 10.83
C VAL A 138 2.57 -1.20 11.15
N ARG A 139 1.76 -0.98 10.12
CA ARG A 139 0.33 -0.65 10.20
C ARG A 139 -0.45 -1.69 9.40
N PHE A 140 -1.63 -2.09 9.87
CA PHE A 140 -2.26 -3.34 9.42
C PHE A 140 -3.67 -3.20 8.80
N ASN A 141 -4.33 -2.03 8.87
CA ASN A 141 -5.66 -1.80 8.26
C ASN A 141 -5.84 -0.36 7.68
N ARG A 142 -4.71 0.29 7.32
CA ARG A 142 -4.44 1.75 7.12
C ARG A 142 -4.98 2.72 8.18
N SER A 143 -5.80 2.28 9.13
CA SER A 143 -6.07 3.04 10.35
C SER A 143 -4.75 3.51 10.91
N ASN A 144 -4.66 4.79 11.24
CA ASN A 144 -3.48 5.32 11.88
C ASN A 144 -3.18 4.58 13.19
N TYR A 145 -4.18 3.95 13.81
CA TYR A 145 -4.10 3.41 15.17
C TYR A 145 -3.75 1.92 15.24
N ASP A 146 -4.11 1.11 14.24
CA ASP A 146 -3.78 -0.33 14.24
C ASP A 146 -2.35 -0.56 13.75
N THR A 147 -1.44 -0.45 14.71
CA THR A 147 0.00 -0.47 14.48
C THR A 147 0.71 -1.43 15.41
N SER A 148 1.93 -1.79 15.06
CA SER A 148 2.88 -2.40 15.97
C SER A 148 4.25 -1.75 15.78
N SER A 149 4.74 -1.18 16.86
CA SER A 149 6.12 -0.72 17.04
C SER A 149 6.80 -1.55 18.14
N PHE A 150 8.09 -1.31 18.34
CA PHE A 150 8.89 -1.95 19.38
C PHE A 150 9.90 -0.97 19.99
N ASP A 151 9.78 -0.70 21.30
CA ASP A 151 10.76 0.09 22.04
C ASP A 151 11.13 -0.51 23.42
N ASN A 152 11.64 0.31 24.34
CA ASN A 152 12.03 -0.10 25.68
C ASN A 152 10.86 -0.52 26.58
N GLU A 153 9.61 -0.26 26.18
CA GLU A 153 8.41 -0.76 26.84
C GLU A 153 7.97 -2.14 26.30
N GLY A 154 8.49 -2.53 25.13
CA GLY A 154 8.23 -3.81 24.47
C GLY A 154 7.52 -3.62 23.14
N VAL A 155 6.57 -4.50 22.81
CA VAL A 155 5.80 -4.45 21.56
C VAL A 155 4.39 -3.93 21.83
N HIS A 156 4.05 -2.81 21.21
CA HIS A 156 2.81 -2.06 21.46
C HIS A 156 2.39 -1.28 20.20
N PRO A 157 1.19 -0.68 20.16
CA PRO A 157 0.85 0.31 19.13
C PRO A 157 1.85 1.46 19.11
N ASP A 158 2.14 2.00 17.93
CA ASP A 158 3.04 3.15 17.80
C ASP A 158 2.45 4.36 18.53
N PRO A 159 3.22 5.09 19.36
CA PRO A 159 2.70 6.21 20.14
C PRO A 159 2.47 7.48 19.30
N ASN A 160 2.93 7.54 18.05
CA ASN A 160 2.79 8.69 17.15
C ASN A 160 2.78 8.27 15.65
N PRO A 161 1.78 7.47 15.22
CA PRO A 161 1.79 6.77 13.93
C PRO A 161 1.53 7.68 12.71
N GLY A 162 1.09 8.92 12.93
CA GLY A 162 0.72 9.85 11.87
C GLY A 162 1.89 10.67 11.26
N LYS A 163 3.09 10.64 11.86
CA LYS A 163 4.23 11.46 11.41
C LYS A 163 5.20 10.74 10.46
N ALA A 164 4.71 9.79 9.67
CA ALA A 164 5.54 8.81 8.98
C ALA A 164 5.46 8.88 7.44
N VAL A 165 6.55 8.47 6.79
CA VAL A 165 6.63 8.19 5.35
C VAL A 165 6.31 6.71 5.17
N PHE A 166 5.34 6.40 4.30
CA PHE A 166 4.86 5.03 4.14
C PHE A 166 5.50 4.28 2.96
N VAL A 167 5.74 2.98 3.15
CA VAL A 167 6.14 2.02 2.12
C VAL A 167 5.09 0.92 2.08
N ARG A 168 4.57 0.58 0.89
CA ARG A 168 3.42 -0.32 0.75
C ARG A 168 3.84 -1.79 0.62
N THR A 169 3.31 -2.63 1.52
CA THR A 169 3.25 -4.11 1.39
C THR A 169 1.88 -4.64 1.83
N THR A 170 1.68 -5.96 1.83
CA THR A 170 0.40 -6.56 1.43
C THR A 170 -0.24 -7.52 2.45
N GLY A 171 -1.49 -7.25 2.85
CA GLY A 171 -2.55 -8.25 3.08
C GLY A 171 -2.61 -9.03 4.41
N PRO A 172 -3.80 -9.54 4.78
CA PRO A 172 -4.15 -9.97 6.15
C PRO A 172 -3.40 -11.21 6.67
N GLU A 173 -2.96 -12.13 5.81
CA GLU A 173 -2.15 -13.28 6.25
C GLU A 173 -0.76 -12.85 6.71
N ASN A 174 -0.20 -11.85 6.03
CA ASN A 174 1.08 -11.25 6.38
C ASN A 174 0.97 -10.41 7.64
N ASP A 175 -0.13 -9.67 7.82
CA ASP A 175 -0.40 -8.91 9.05
C ASP A 175 -0.43 -9.83 10.28
N LYS A 176 -1.12 -10.98 10.17
CA LYS A 176 -1.15 -12.00 11.22
C LYS A 176 0.24 -12.58 11.50
N CYS A 177 1.03 -12.86 10.47
CA CYS A 177 2.40 -13.34 10.64
C CYS A 177 3.28 -12.27 11.32
N VAL A 178 3.31 -11.06 10.80
CA VAL A 178 4.17 -9.96 11.28
C VAL A 178 3.84 -9.59 12.71
N ARG A 179 2.56 -9.55 13.13
CA ARG A 179 2.19 -9.37 14.55
C ARG A 179 2.75 -10.48 15.45
N ASN A 180 2.74 -11.72 15.00
CA ASN A 180 3.26 -12.85 15.77
C ASN A 180 4.79 -12.84 15.85
N GLU A 181 5.49 -12.44 14.79
CA GLU A 181 6.94 -12.27 14.80
C GLU A 181 7.37 -11.05 15.63
N MET A 182 6.70 -9.91 15.51
CA MET A 182 6.95 -8.72 16.34
C MET A 182 6.90 -9.06 17.82
N ARG A 183 5.88 -9.82 18.27
CA ARG A 183 5.72 -10.31 19.67
C ARG A 183 6.87 -11.18 20.19
N LYS A 184 7.79 -11.64 19.33
CA LYS A 184 9.01 -12.35 19.76
C LYS A 184 10.07 -11.39 20.30
N CYS A 185 10.11 -10.13 19.84
CA CYS A 185 11.02 -9.10 20.35
C CYS A 185 10.74 -8.84 21.84
N LYS A 186 11.76 -8.90 22.69
CA LYS A 186 11.65 -8.71 24.14
C LYS A 186 12.23 -7.35 24.53
N LYS A 187 11.57 -6.65 25.46
CA LYS A 187 12.01 -5.32 25.91
C LYS A 187 13.40 -5.37 26.54
N GLU A 188 13.76 -6.51 27.12
CA GLU A 188 15.07 -6.80 27.72
C GLU A 188 16.20 -6.72 26.69
N ASP A 189 15.91 -7.06 25.43
CA ASP A 189 16.84 -7.03 24.31
C ASP A 189 17.01 -5.62 23.72
N TRP A 190 16.09 -4.70 24.01
CA TRP A 190 16.09 -3.38 23.38
C TRP A 190 17.39 -2.60 23.65
N SER A 191 17.87 -1.95 22.59
CA SER A 191 18.97 -0.99 22.58
C SER A 191 18.70 0.01 21.46
N LEU A 192 18.84 1.30 21.74
CA LEU A 192 18.66 2.38 20.75
C LEU A 192 19.55 2.18 19.50
N ILE A 193 20.75 1.62 19.70
CA ILE A 193 21.79 1.47 18.67
C ILE A 193 21.82 0.05 18.11
N ASP A 194 21.76 -0.99 18.96
CA ASP A 194 21.98 -2.39 18.54
C ASP A 194 20.71 -3.12 18.11
N PHE A 195 19.61 -2.99 18.86
CA PHE A 195 18.40 -3.79 18.66
C PHE A 195 17.17 -2.94 18.97
N ASN A 196 16.73 -2.18 17.98
CA ASN A 196 15.69 -1.16 18.07
C ASN A 196 14.43 -1.55 17.25
N CYS A 197 13.43 -0.68 17.24
CA CYS A 197 12.20 -0.79 16.44
C CYS A 197 12.44 -1.31 15.01
N CYS A 198 13.41 -0.74 14.28
CA CYS A 198 13.70 -1.11 12.90
C CYS A 198 14.28 -2.53 12.75
N HIS A 199 15.03 -3.03 13.75
CA HIS A 199 15.45 -4.44 13.76
C HIS A 199 14.29 -5.39 14.00
N CYS A 200 13.41 -5.07 14.95
CA CYS A 200 12.24 -5.89 15.23
C CYS A 200 11.30 -5.96 14.01
N VAL A 201 11.00 -4.81 13.40
CA VAL A 201 10.21 -4.72 12.15
C VAL A 201 10.88 -5.47 11.01
N SER A 202 12.18 -5.28 10.78
CA SER A 202 12.88 -5.96 9.67
C SER A 202 12.96 -7.48 9.87
N ASN A 203 13.22 -7.95 11.10
CA ASN A 203 13.23 -9.39 11.41
C ASN A 203 11.81 -9.99 11.28
N ALA A 204 10.77 -9.27 11.70
CA ALA A 204 9.39 -9.72 11.56
C ALA A 204 8.95 -9.83 10.09
N LEU A 205 9.30 -8.84 9.26
CA LEU A 205 9.08 -8.90 7.81
C LEU A 205 9.85 -10.07 7.20
N TYR A 206 11.15 -10.21 7.49
CA TYR A 206 12.01 -11.26 6.95
C TYR A 206 11.53 -12.68 7.30
N ASN A 207 11.19 -12.93 8.57
CA ASN A 207 10.68 -14.22 9.03
C ASN A 207 9.33 -14.59 8.40
N CYS A 208 8.54 -13.59 7.99
CA CYS A 208 7.29 -13.77 7.24
C CYS A 208 7.49 -13.85 5.72
N GLY A 209 8.73 -13.95 5.22
CA GLY A 209 9.03 -14.02 3.79
C GLY A 209 8.83 -12.70 3.04
N LEU A 210 8.57 -11.60 3.75
CA LEU A 210 8.41 -10.27 3.19
C LEU A 210 9.78 -9.62 3.00
N LYS A 211 9.95 -8.92 1.88
CA LYS A 211 11.17 -8.15 1.63
C LYS A 211 11.10 -6.83 2.41
N PRO A 212 11.97 -6.58 3.41
CA PRO A 212 12.17 -5.22 3.91
C PRO A 212 12.64 -4.33 2.74
N ALA A 213 12.33 -3.03 2.77
CA ALA A 213 12.72 -2.13 1.69
C ALA A 213 14.26 -2.16 1.48
N GLY A 214 14.73 -1.97 0.25
CA GLY A 214 16.14 -2.13 -0.08
C GLY A 214 17.08 -1.15 0.65
N LYS A 215 18.37 -1.51 0.70
CA LYS A 215 19.46 -0.64 1.20
C LYS A 215 19.32 0.78 0.64
N GLY A 216 19.51 1.78 1.50
CA GLY A 216 19.36 3.20 1.17
C GLY A 216 17.96 3.79 1.42
N LYS A 217 16.93 2.98 1.69
CA LYS A 217 15.61 3.47 2.11
C LYS A 217 15.34 3.40 3.63
N TRP A 218 16.23 2.79 4.40
CA TRP A 218 16.16 2.74 5.87
C TRP A 218 17.21 3.66 6.49
N PRO A 219 16.80 4.78 7.10
CA PRO A 219 17.75 5.76 7.65
C PRO A 219 18.37 5.35 9.00
N ASN A 220 18.03 4.17 9.54
CA ASN A 220 18.54 3.61 10.79
C ASN A 220 19.39 2.35 10.64
N TRP A 221 19.91 2.09 9.44
CA TRP A 221 20.75 0.94 9.15
C TRP A 221 22.06 1.01 9.95
N PRO A 222 22.34 0.10 10.91
CA PRO A 222 23.64 0.06 11.55
C PRO A 222 24.68 -0.55 10.61
N TYR A 223 25.95 -0.33 10.92
CA TYR A 223 27.02 -1.20 10.41
C TYR A 223 26.73 -2.66 10.79
N GLY A 224 26.41 -3.51 9.79
CA GLY A 224 26.27 -4.95 9.98
C GLY A 224 24.92 -5.57 9.58
N ALA A 225 23.89 -4.79 9.22
CA ALA A 225 22.57 -5.32 8.82
C ALA A 225 22.55 -6.04 7.44
N ASP A 226 23.72 -6.36 6.89
CA ASP A 226 23.92 -7.14 5.67
C ASP A 226 23.61 -8.64 5.86
N ASN A 227 23.45 -9.10 7.11
CA ASN A 227 23.08 -10.48 7.45
C ASN A 227 21.94 -10.51 8.51
N PRO A 228 20.67 -10.74 8.11
CA PRO A 228 19.66 -11.28 9.01
C PRO A 228 19.92 -12.78 9.28
N PRO A 229 19.49 -13.32 10.44
CA PRO A 229 18.86 -12.62 11.55
C PRO A 229 19.90 -12.06 12.54
N TYR A 230 19.94 -10.74 12.71
CA TYR A 230 20.69 -10.15 13.82
C TYR A 230 19.96 -10.49 15.12
N GLN A 231 20.57 -11.33 15.94
CA GLN A 231 20.11 -11.61 17.30
C GLN A 231 20.77 -10.64 18.29
N PRO A 232 20.06 -10.22 19.36
CA PRO A 232 20.65 -9.40 20.40
C PRO A 232 21.84 -10.12 21.03
N ARG A 233 22.97 -9.41 21.17
CA ARG A 233 24.11 -9.93 21.93
C ARG A 233 23.69 -10.11 23.38
N SER A 234 23.99 -11.27 23.97
CA SER A 234 23.74 -11.52 25.39
C SER A 234 24.41 -10.43 26.22
N LYS A 235 23.63 -9.65 26.97
CA LYS A 235 24.11 -8.59 27.87
C LYS A 235 24.82 -9.23 29.07
N ASP A 236 26.07 -9.64 28.87
CA ASP A 236 26.92 -10.17 29.93
C ASP A 236 27.22 -9.04 30.94
N LYS A 237 26.94 -9.29 32.22
CA LYS A 237 26.87 -8.23 33.25
C LYS A 237 28.23 -7.96 33.88
N THR A 238 29.17 -7.38 33.14
CA THR A 238 30.46 -6.97 33.72
C THR A 238 31.00 -5.63 33.21
N ARG A 239 30.78 -4.63 34.07
CA ARG A 239 31.59 -3.41 34.31
C ARG A 239 31.51 -2.24 33.31
#